data_AF-A0A392SEJ2-F1
#
_entry.id   AF-A0A392SEJ2-F1
#
_cell.length_a   1.000
_cell.length_b   1.000
_cell.length_c   1.000
_cell.angle_alpha   90.00
_cell.angle_beta   90.00
_cell.angle_gamma   90.00
#
_symmetry.space_group_name_H-M   'P 1'
#
loop_
_entity.id
_entity.type
_entity.pdbx_description
1 polymer ?
#
loop_
_entity_poly.entity_id
_entity_poly.type
_entity_poly.pdbx_seq_one_letter_code
_entity_poly.pdbx_strand_id
1 'polypeptide(L)' 'MNSSEDWAVLLKSKVLRKQGIISHHISSSIWSSIKDSHAELMENSSWLLGKGDNINFWLDDWCGAPLVQTLHIPDQ' A
#
# COMPACT_ATOMS: atom_id res chain seq x y z
N MET A 1 -5.29 11.42 -16.65
CA MET A 1 -4.55 10.24 -17.14
C MET A 1 -3.30 10.04 -16.29
N ASN A 2 -3.39 9.59 -15.05
CA ASN A 2 -2.18 9.46 -14.21
C ASN A 2 -2.26 8.24 -13.27
N SER A 3 -2.56 7.08 -13.85
CA SER A 3 -2.44 5.80 -13.16
C SER A 3 -2.31 4.67 -14.17
N SER A 4 -1.24 4.73 -14.97
CA SER A 4 -0.61 3.48 -15.39
C SER A 4 0.14 3.01 -14.16
N GLU A 5 -0.56 2.30 -13.26
CA GLU A 5 -0.05 1.97 -11.93
C GLU A 5 1.34 1.36 -12.03
N ASP A 6 2.33 2.04 -11.45
CA ASP A 6 3.76 1.70 -11.65
C ASP A 6 4.05 0.26 -11.24
N TRP A 7 3.33 -0.26 -10.24
CA TRP A 7 3.40 -1.66 -9.83
C TRP A 7 2.95 -2.62 -10.94
N ALA A 8 1.93 -2.25 -11.73
CA ALA A 8 1.42 -3.07 -12.83
C ALA A 8 2.40 -3.07 -14.01
N VAL A 9 3.04 -1.93 -14.29
CA VAL A 9 4.10 -1.82 -15.29
C VAL A 9 5.31 -2.68 -14.89
N LEU A 10 5.73 -2.59 -13.63
CA LEU A 10 6.82 -3.39 -13.08
C LEU A 10 6.50 -4.89 -13.12
N LEU A 11 5.31 -5.29 -12.69
CA LEU A 11 4.84 -6.68 -12.75
C LEU A 11 4.85 -7.21 -14.18
N LYS A 12 4.29 -6.45 -15.11
CA LYS A 12 4.26 -6.79 -16.54
C LYS A 12 5.68 -7.00 -17.08
N SER A 13 6.61 -6.12 -16.77
CA SER A 13 8.01 -6.23 -17.22
C SER A 13 8.72 -7.47 -16.70
N LYS A 14 8.34 -7.96 -15.51
CA LYS A 14 8.91 -9.16 -14.91
C LYS A 14 8.33 -10.45 -15.48
N VAL A 15 7.01 -10.48 -15.74
CA VAL A 15 6.26 -11.70 -16.06
C VAL A 15 6.09 -11.92 -17.57
N LEU A 16 6.04 -10.84 -18.36
CA LEU A 16 5.86 -10.90 -19.82
C LEU A 16 7.19 -10.61 -20.53
N ARG A 17 7.66 -11.57 -21.34
CA ARG A 17 8.80 -11.42 -22.24
C ARG A 17 8.35 -11.45 -23.70
N LYS A 18 9.27 -11.21 -24.64
CA LYS A 18 8.96 -11.22 -26.09
C LYS A 18 8.30 -12.54 -26.55
N GLN A 19 8.59 -13.66 -25.89
CA GLN A 19 8.02 -14.98 -26.19
C GLN A 19 6.73 -15.31 -25.41
N GLY A 20 6.18 -14.38 -24.61
CA GLY A 20 4.94 -14.60 -23.84
C GLY A 20 5.13 -14.59 -22.32
N ILE A 21 4.19 -15.21 -21.60
CA ILE A 21 4.17 -15.28 -20.13
C ILE A 21 5.18 -16.30 -19.64
N ILE A 22 5.97 -15.94 -18.64
CA ILE A 22 6.88 -16.87 -17.96
C ILE A 22 6.07 -17.86 -17.11
N SER A 23 6.24 -19.15 -17.35
CA SER A 23 5.55 -20.24 -16.63
C SER A 23 6.36 -20.88 -15.49
N HIS A 24 7.60 -20.44 -15.28
CA HIS A 24 8.48 -20.94 -14.21
C HIS A 24 8.68 -19.89 -13.11
N HIS A 25 9.16 -20.33 -11.94
CA HIS A 25 9.47 -19.44 -10.83
C HIS A 25 10.52 -18.40 -11.22
N ILE A 26 10.23 -17.13 -10.93
CA ILE A 26 11.13 -16.00 -11.17
C ILE A 26 11.79 -15.64 -9.85
N SER A 27 13.07 -15.97 -9.69
CA SER A 27 13.86 -15.43 -8.59
C SER A 27 14.06 -13.93 -8.79
N SER A 28 13.78 -13.14 -7.75
CA SER A 28 13.82 -11.68 -7.81
C SER A 28 14.53 -11.13 -6.58
N SER A 29 15.77 -10.67 -6.75
CA SER A 29 16.54 -10.01 -5.68
C SER A 29 15.85 -8.76 -5.12
N ILE A 30 14.99 -8.11 -5.91
CA ILE A 30 14.19 -6.96 -5.46
C ILE A 30 13.39 -7.27 -4.19
N TRP A 31 12.79 -8.46 -4.09
CA TRP A 31 12.02 -8.82 -2.90
C TRP A 31 12.91 -9.07 -1.69
N SER A 32 14.09 -9.65 -1.92
CA SER A 32 15.09 -9.84 -0.86
C SER A 32 15.58 -8.49 -0.35
N SER A 33 15.96 -7.56 -1.23
CA SER A 33 16.39 -6.21 -0.83
C SER A 33 15.29 -5.42 -0.12
N ILE A 34 14.03 -5.50 -0.58
CA ILE A 34 12.89 -4.86 0.11
C ILE A 34 12.72 -5.47 1.50
N LYS A 35 12.80 -6.80 1.62
CA LYS A 35 12.69 -7.50 2.91
C LYS A 35 13.79 -7.07 3.88
N ASP A 36 15.02 -6.97 3.40
CA ASP A 36 16.17 -6.54 4.22
C ASP A 36 16.00 -5.10 4.72
N SER A 37 15.40 -4.23 3.89
CA SER A 37 15.17 -2.81 4.21
C SER A 37 13.83 -2.54 4.92
N HIS A 38 12.99 -3.56 5.10
CA HIS A 38 11.59 -3.39 5.51
C HIS A 38 11.47 -2.74 6.89
N ALA A 39 12.30 -3.17 7.85
CA ALA A 39 12.26 -2.63 9.21
C ALA A 39 12.55 -1.12 9.21
N GLU A 40 13.66 -0.70 8.58
CA GLU A 40 14.04 0.72 8.48
C GLU A 40 12.98 1.54 7.73
N LEU A 41 12.41 1.00 6.65
CA LEU A 41 11.35 1.67 5.90
C LEU A 41 10.11 1.90 6.77
N MET A 42 9.68 0.89 7.54
CA MET A 42 8.51 1.02 8.41
C MET A 42 8.75 1.96 9.58
N GLU A 43 9.97 2.00 10.13
CA GLU A 43 10.34 2.94 11.19
C GLU A 43 10.37 4.40 10.70
N ASN A 44 10.71 4.61 9.43
CA ASN A 44 10.87 5.95 8.85
C ASN A 44 9.68 6.39 7.95
N SER A 45 8.61 5.59 7.90
CA SER A 45 7.43 5.90 7.07
C SER A 45 6.18 6.12 7.90
N SER A 46 5.32 7.01 7.42
CA SER A 46 4.01 7.28 8.01
C SER A 46 2.90 6.97 7.02
N TRP A 47 1.76 6.51 7.53
CA TRP A 47 0.57 6.29 6.72
C TRP A 47 -0.13 7.63 6.46
N LEU A 48 -0.31 7.96 5.18
CA LEU A 48 -1.18 9.06 4.77
C LEU A 48 -2.58 8.52 4.52
N LEU A 49 -3.52 8.89 5.39
CA LEU A 49 -4.92 8.51 5.24
C LEU A 49 -5.70 9.64 4.56
N GLY A 50 -6.12 9.38 3.32
CA GLY A 50 -6.88 10.33 2.51
C GLY A 50 -6.06 11.51 1.96
N LYS A 51 -6.77 12.43 1.30
CA LYS A 51 -6.21 13.69 0.77
C LYS A 51 -6.76 14.93 1.48
N GLY A 52 -7.47 14.74 2.60
CA GLY A 52 -8.13 15.81 3.36
C GLY A 52 -9.55 16.16 2.87
N ASP A 53 -9.93 15.79 1.65
CA ASP A 53 -11.23 16.19 1.09
C ASP A 53 -12.38 15.20 1.36
N ASN A 54 -12.07 13.90 1.46
CA ASN A 54 -13.07 12.82 1.45
C ASN A 54 -12.98 11.83 2.62
N ILE A 55 -12.00 11.99 3.52
CA ILE A 55 -11.81 11.08 4.65
C ILE A 55 -11.65 11.90 5.92
N ASN A 56 -12.55 11.71 6.87
CA ASN A 56 -12.41 12.14 8.25
C ASN A 56 -11.97 10.97 9.12
N PHE A 57 -10.69 10.95 9.50
CA PHE A 57 -10.12 9.86 10.29
C PHE A 57 -10.89 9.54 11.59
N TRP A 58 -11.43 10.56 12.27
CA TRP A 58 -12.08 10.37 13.57
C TRP A 58 -13.55 10.02 13.47
N LEU A 59 -14.25 10.61 12.49
CA LEU A 59 -15.71 10.59 12.39
C LEU A 59 -16.22 9.62 11.33
N ASP A 60 -15.39 9.23 10.36
CA ASP A 60 -15.80 8.23 9.38
C ASP A 60 -15.95 6.87 10.03
N ASP A 61 -16.88 6.10 9.49
CA ASP A 61 -17.13 4.74 9.91
C ASP A 61 -15.97 3.82 9.46
N TRP A 62 -15.21 3.33 10.43
CA TRP A 62 -14.12 2.37 10.23
C TRP A 62 -14.54 0.99 10.75
N CYS A 63 -15.28 0.26 9.92
CA CYS A 63 -15.75 -1.11 10.19
C CYS A 63 -16.92 -1.22 11.20
N GLY A 64 -17.92 -0.35 11.06
CA GLY A 64 -19.21 -0.35 11.75
C GLY A 64 -19.37 0.76 12.80
N ALA A 65 -18.32 1.49 13.14
CA ALA A 65 -18.38 2.64 14.03
C ALA A 65 -17.22 3.63 13.78
N PRO A 66 -17.43 4.93 14.05
CA PRO A 66 -16.36 5.92 14.10
C PRO A 66 -15.34 5.65 15.20
N LEU A 67 -14.06 5.96 14.94
CA LEU A 67 -12.98 5.74 15.90
C LEU A 67 -13.16 6.54 17.20
N VAL A 68 -13.74 7.74 17.12
CA VAL A 68 -14.06 8.54 18.32
C VAL A 68 -14.95 7.76 19.31
N GLN A 69 -15.90 6.97 18.78
CA GLN A 69 -16.80 6.14 19.59
C GLN A 69 -16.07 4.89 20.09
N THR A 70 -15.33 4.19 19.23
CA THR A 70 -14.59 2.99 19.61
C THR A 70 -13.55 3.26 20.70
N LEU A 71 -12.89 4.41 20.63
CA LEU A 71 -11.84 4.82 21.57
C LEU A 71 -12.38 5.58 22.79
N HIS A 72 -13.69 5.84 22.87
CA HIS A 72 -14.34 6.60 23.94
C HIS A 72 -13.69 7.97 24.18
N ILE A 73 -13.32 8.66 23.10
CA ILE A 73 -12.72 10.00 23.20
C ILE A 73 -13.84 10.97 23.62
N PRO A 74 -13.67 11.73 24.72
CA PRO A 74 -14.70 12.66 25.16
C PRO A 74 -14.85 13.82 24.18
N ASP A 75 -16.10 14.17 23.88
CA ASP A 75 -16.42 15.38 23.13
C ASP A 75 -16.05 16.61 23.99
N GLN A 76 -15.40 17.61 23.39
CA GLN A 76 -15.07 18.89 24.05
C GLN A 76 -16.30 19.77 24.25
#